data_AF-A0A9X5ZCN1-F1
#
_entry.id   AF-A0A9X5ZCN1-F1
#
_cell.length_a   1.000
_cell.length_b   1.000
_cell.length_c   1.000
_cell.angle_alpha   90.00
_cell.angle_beta   90.00
_cell.angle_gamma   90.00
#
_symmetry.space_group_name_H-M   'P 1'
#
loop_
_entity.id
_entity.type
_entity.pdbx_description
1 polymer ?
#
loop_
_entity_poly.entity_id
_entity_poly.type
_entity_poly.pdbx_seq_one_letter_code
_entity_poly.pdbx_strand_id
1 'polypeptide(L)'
;MKLLPIGSVVKLEGVEPIIMIIGRMVISADKRDFDYVGVPYPVGYLGDEKVLCFNCDKIVEELHRGYMTENELILREKLLEI
;
A
#
# COMPACT_ATOMS: atom_id res chain seq x y z
N MET A 1 -0.31 13.52 -3.33
CA MET A 1 -1.57 12.73 -3.23
C MET A 1 -1.63 12.15 -1.81
N LYS A 2 -2.78 12.08 -1.13
CA LYS A 2 -2.82 11.52 0.24
C LYS A 2 -2.72 9.99 0.19
N LEU A 3 -1.84 9.41 1.00
CA LEU A 3 -1.65 7.95 1.05
C LEU A 3 -2.94 7.23 1.48
N LEU A 4 -3.23 6.08 0.87
CA LEU A 4 -4.33 5.22 1.29
C LEU A 4 -3.99 4.56 2.64
N PRO A 5 -4.98 4.32 3.51
CA PRO A 5 -4.76 3.61 4.76
C PRO A 5 -4.33 2.16 4.49
N ILE A 6 -3.59 1.58 5.43
CA ILE A 6 -3.33 0.13 5.40
C ILE A 6 -4.64 -0.66 5.48
N GLY A 7 -4.64 -1.85 4.90
CA GLY A 7 -5.86 -2.65 4.69
C GLY A 7 -6.71 -2.17 3.51
N SER A 8 -6.33 -1.10 2.81
CA SER A 8 -6.98 -0.75 1.54
C SER A 8 -6.70 -1.82 0.49
N VAL A 9 -7.71 -2.16 -0.29
CA VAL A 9 -7.64 -3.16 -1.36
C VAL A 9 -7.75 -2.46 -2.70
N VAL A 10 -6.78 -2.66 -3.58
CA VAL A 10 -6.60 -1.90 -4.83
C VAL A 10 -6.32 -2.84 -6.01
N LYS A 11 -6.69 -2.40 -7.22
CA LYS A 11 -6.16 -2.96 -8.47
C LYS A 11 -5.00 -2.11 -8.94
N LEU A 12 -3.97 -2.76 -9.48
CA LEU A 12 -2.81 -2.09 -10.04
C LEU A 12 -2.75 -2.30 -11.56
N GLU A 13 -2.19 -1.33 -12.26
CA GLU A 13 -1.94 -1.42 -13.71
C GLU A 13 -1.00 -2.58 -14.02
N GLY A 14 -1.41 -3.48 -14.93
CA GLY A 14 -0.56 -4.58 -15.39
C GLY A 14 -0.30 -5.69 -14.36
N VAL A 15 -0.97 -5.66 -13.20
CA VAL A 15 -0.87 -6.68 -12.15
C VAL A 15 -2.20 -7.42 -12.06
N GLU A 16 -2.16 -8.73 -12.29
CA GLU A 16 -3.35 -9.59 -12.26
C GLU A 16 -3.96 -9.73 -10.85
N PRO A 17 -3.20 -10.05 -9.77
CA PRO A 17 -3.79 -10.15 -8.44
C PRO A 17 -4.25 -8.79 -7.91
N ILE A 18 -5.39 -8.80 -7.22
CA ILE A 18 -5.83 -7.68 -6.38
C ILE A 18 -4.87 -7.57 -5.19
N ILE A 19 -4.47 -6.36 -4.83
CA ILE A 19 -3.46 -6.12 -3.79
C ILE A 19 -4.08 -5.42 -2.59
N MET A 20 -3.80 -5.93 -1.39
CA MET A 20 -4.07 -5.23 -0.13
C MET A 20 -2.79 -4.53 0.34
N ILE A 21 -2.88 -3.23 0.63
CA ILE A 21 -1.78 -2.43 1.18
C ILE A 21 -1.55 -2.85 2.63
N ILE A 22 -0.31 -3.21 2.97
CA ILE A 22 0.09 -3.59 4.34
C ILE A 22 1.16 -2.65 4.94
N GLY A 23 1.74 -1.76 4.14
CA GLY A 23 2.69 -0.74 4.61
C GLY A 23 2.78 0.46 3.68
N ARG A 24 3.39 1.54 4.17
CA ARG A 24 3.52 2.85 3.51
C ARG A 24 4.95 3.38 3.66
N MET A 25 5.39 4.22 2.73
CA MET A 25 6.73 4.84 2.72
C MET A 25 7.83 3.81 2.97
N VAL A 26 7.88 2.81 2.09
CA VAL A 26 8.73 1.63 2.26
C VAL A 26 10.01 1.79 1.48
N ILE A 27 11.13 1.47 2.13
CA ILE A 27 12.43 1.35 1.48
C ILE A 27 12.64 -0.13 1.17
N SER A 28 12.71 -0.47 -0.11
CA SER A 28 12.99 -1.84 -0.55
C SER A 28 14.42 -2.28 -0.23
N ALA A 29 14.70 -3.58 -0.33
CA ALA A 29 16.03 -4.14 -0.08
C ALA A 29 17.13 -3.52 -0.97
N ASP A 30 16.77 -3.09 -2.18
CA ASP A 30 17.64 -2.38 -3.12
C ASP A 30 17.63 -0.85 -2.93
N LYS A 31 17.17 -0.37 -1.77
CA LYS A 31 17.19 1.05 -1.33
C LYS A 31 16.41 1.99 -2.25
N ARG A 32 15.27 1.53 -2.76
CA ARG A 32 14.33 2.38 -3.51
C ARG A 32 13.12 2.68 -2.63
N ASP A 33 12.67 3.93 -2.71
CA ASP A 33 11.50 4.38 -1.99
C ASP A 33 10.23 4.05 -2.78
N PHE A 34 9.23 3.56 -2.06
CA PHE A 34 7.91 3.25 -2.59
C PHE A 34 6.82 3.80 -1.68
N ASP A 35 5.72 4.26 -2.28
CA ASP A 35 4.56 4.72 -1.53
C ASP A 35 3.96 3.59 -0.68
N TYR A 36 3.93 2.37 -1.22
CA TYR A 36 3.26 1.22 -0.61
C TYR A 36 4.06 -0.08 -0.72
N VAL A 37 3.79 -0.97 0.23
CA VAL A 37 3.99 -2.41 0.08
C VAL A 37 2.66 -3.13 0.30
N GLY A 38 2.38 -4.13 -0.53
CA GLY A 38 1.14 -4.88 -0.48
C GLY A 38 1.31 -6.38 -0.69
N VAL A 39 0.24 -7.10 -0.43
CA VAL A 39 0.14 -8.56 -0.58
C VAL A 39 -1.11 -8.93 -1.39
N PRO A 40 -1.14 -10.09 -2.06
CA PRO A 40 -2.32 -10.54 -2.79
C PRO A 40 -3.53 -10.69 -1.86
N TYR A 41 -4.67 -10.10 -2.21
CA TYR A 41 -5.93 -10.31 -1.51
C TYR A 41 -6.76 -11.42 -2.20
N PRO A 42 -7.42 -12.34 -1.47
CA PRO A 42 -7.50 -12.46 -0.01
C PRO A 42 -6.40 -13.35 0.61
N VAL A 43 -5.41 -13.77 -0.18
CA VAL A 43 -4.39 -14.76 0.23
C VAL A 43 -3.53 -14.27 1.40
N GLY A 44 -3.18 -12.98 1.40
CA GLY A 44 -2.35 -12.37 2.43
C GLY A 44 -0.86 -12.58 2.22
N TYR A 45 -0.11 -12.48 3.32
CA TYR A 45 1.35 -12.53 3.33
C TYR A 45 1.88 -13.96 3.18
N LEU A 46 2.85 -14.13 2.26
CA LEU A 46 3.44 -15.44 1.92
C LEU A 46 4.97 -15.47 2.05
N GLY A 47 5.57 -14.47 2.70
CA GLY A 47 7.02 -14.29 2.76
C GLY A 47 7.48 -12.97 2.12
N ASP A 48 8.67 -12.53 2.52
CA ASP A 48 9.22 -11.23 2.10
C ASP A 48 9.42 -11.17 0.59
N GLU A 49 9.72 -12.29 -0.07
CA GLU A 49 9.90 -12.37 -1.51
C GLU A 49 8.59 -12.30 -2.31
N LYS A 50 7.44 -12.35 -1.63
CA LYS A 50 6.10 -12.33 -2.21
C LYS A 50 5.36 -11.01 -1.99
N VAL A 51 5.97 -10.04 -1.29
CA VAL A 51 5.40 -8.70 -1.17
C VAL A 51 5.67 -7.90 -2.43
N LEU A 52 4.75 -7.00 -2.76
CA LEU A 52 4.86 -6.11 -3.91
C LEU A 52 5.04 -4.67 -3.42
N CYS A 53 6.15 -4.04 -3.78
CA CYS A 53 6.34 -2.60 -3.60
C CYS A 53 5.82 -1.86 -4.82
N PHE A 54 5.05 -0.78 -4.63
CA PHE A 54 4.48 0.00 -5.72
C PHE A 54 4.17 1.44 -5.30
N ASN A 55 4.03 2.31 -6.31
CA ASN A 55 3.71 3.71 -6.13
C ASN A 55 2.24 3.98 -6.43
N CYS A 56 1.75 5.10 -5.94
CA CYS A 56 0.35 5.50 -6.05
C CYS A 56 -0.12 5.70 -7.50
N ASP A 57 0.80 6.02 -8.43
CA ASP A 57 0.53 6.14 -9.86
C ASP A 57 0.15 4.81 -10.53
N LYS A 58 0.44 3.68 -9.88
CA LYS A 58 0.07 2.34 -10.36
C LYS A 58 -1.33 1.91 -9.97
N ILE A 59 -1.99 2.63 -9.07
CA ILE A 59 -3.35 2.28 -8.63
C ILE A 59 -4.36 2.72 -9.69
N VAL A 60 -5.06 1.75 -10.28
CA VAL A 60 -6.12 2.01 -11.26
C VAL A 60 -7.51 2.05 -10.63
N GLU A 61 -7.69 1.36 -9.50
CA GLU A 61 -8.97 1.29 -8.81
C GLU A 61 -8.78 1.03 -7.30
N GLU A 62 -9.49 1.78 -6.46
CA GLU A 62 -9.64 1.50 -5.03
C GLU A 62 -10.92 0.67 -4.83
N LEU A 63 -10.77 -0.63 -4.53
CA LEU A 63 -11.90 -1.54 -4.31
C LEU A 63 -12.45 -1.45 -2.88
N HIS A 64 -11.57 -1.17 -1.92
CA HIS A 64 -11.94 -0.96 -0.53
C HIS A 64 -10.98 0.01 0.14
N ARG A 65 -11.54 0.97 0.88
CA ARG A 65 -10.76 1.84 1.75
C ARG A 65 -10.49 1.12 3.06
N GLY A 66 -9.22 1.01 3.42
CA GLY A 66 -8.80 0.49 4.72
C GLY A 66 -9.38 1.29 5.88
N TYR A 67 -9.33 0.70 7.08
CA TYR A 67 -10.00 1.26 8.25
C TYR A 67 -9.39 2.60 8.68
N MET A 68 -10.24 3.62 8.83
CA MET A 68 -9.84 4.98 9.16
C MET A 68 -10.16 5.28 10.62
N THR A 69 -9.13 5.29 11.46
CA THR A 69 -9.20 5.75 12.85
C THR A 69 -8.63 7.16 13.00
N GLU A 70 -8.80 7.78 14.16
CA GLU A 70 -8.14 9.04 14.48
C GLU A 70 -6.60 8.92 14.41
N ASN A 71 -6.04 7.82 14.91
CA ASN A 71 -4.59 7.55 14.80
C ASN A 71 -4.14 7.42 13.35
N GLU A 72 -4.96 6.79 12.49
CA GLU A 72 -4.69 6.69 11.06
C GLU A 72 -4.68 8.08 10.39
N LEU A 73 -5.62 8.95 10.74
CA LEU A 73 -5.64 10.34 10.27
C LEU A 73 -4.38 11.10 10.71
N ILE A 74 -4.02 11.00 11.99
CA ILE A 74 -2.83 11.67 12.55
C ILE A 74 -1.56 11.19 11.86
N LEU A 75 -1.39 9.87 11.71
CA LEU A 75 -0.22 9.31 11.06
C LEU A 75 -0.14 9.72 9.59
N ARG A 76 -1.28 9.68 8.87
CA ARG A 76 -1.31 10.04 7.45
C ARG A 76 -0.89 11.48 7.21
N GLU A 77 -1.28 12.43 8.06
CA GLU A 77 -0.82 13.81 7.93
C GLU A 77 0.68 13.94 8.21
N LYS A 78 1.22 13.25 9.24
CA LYS A 78 2.67 13.23 9.53
C LYS A 78 3.52 12.66 8.40
N LEU A 79 3.03 11.63 7.71
CA LEU A 79 3.73 11.01 6.58
C LEU A 79 3.85 11.96 5.36
N LEU A 80 3.03 13.02 5.28
CA LEU A 80 3.11 14.01 4.19
C LEU A 80 4.16 15.10 4.48
N GLU A 81 4.67 15.18 5.70
CA GLU A 81 5.69 16.16 6.12
C GLU A 81 7.12 15.64 5.93
N ILE A 82 7.28 14.37 5.52
CA ILE A 82 8.54 13.69 5.24
C ILE A 82 8.82 13.77 3.73
#